data_AF-A0A7G3GEE9-F1
#
_entry.id   AF-A0A7G3GEE9-F1
#
_cell.length_a   1.000
_cell.length_b   1.000
_cell.length_c   1.000
_cell.angle_alpha   90.00
_cell.angle_beta   90.00
_cell.angle_gamma   90.00
#
_symmetry.space_group_name_H-M   'P 1'
#
loop_
_entity.id
_entity.type
_entity.pdbx_description
1 polymer ?
#
loop_
_entity_poly.entity_id
_entity_poly.type
_entity_poly.pdbx_seq_one_letter_code
_entity_poly.pdbx_strand_id
1 'polypeptide(L)'
;MLLLTSPWLIGLLVIVFSIGIALCFVGLMVSLMTALGNKNWFWAAGMLAVFPVAAVYCLRRWQIAAWPGKMLLSGMGLLIPPLAYFLLMIK
;
A
#
# COMPACT_ATOMS: atom_id res chain seq x y z
N MET A 1 -18.46 20.26 10.81
CA MET A 1 -17.09 20.81 10.76
C MET A 1 -16.32 20.64 12.07
N LEU A 2 -16.89 20.90 13.26
CA LEU A 2 -16.19 20.74 14.56
C LEU A 2 -15.73 19.30 14.90
N LEU A 3 -16.45 18.26 14.46
CA LEU A 3 -16.02 16.86 14.63
C LEU A 3 -14.79 16.50 13.78
N LEU A 4 -14.60 17.17 12.63
CA LEU A 4 -13.49 16.91 11.70
C LEU A 4 -12.14 17.52 12.14
N THR A 5 -12.14 18.39 13.15
CA THR A 5 -10.92 19.03 13.68
C THR A 5 -10.59 18.53 15.08
N SER A 6 -11.15 17.39 15.49
CA SER A 6 -10.83 16.83 16.79
C SER A 6 -9.42 16.19 16.74
N PRO A 7 -8.50 16.59 17.65
CA PRO A 7 -7.11 16.13 17.62
C PRO A 7 -6.99 14.61 17.74
N TRP A 8 -7.95 13.96 18.38
CA TRP A 8 -8.06 12.50 18.49
C TRP A 8 -8.29 11.81 17.15
N LEU A 9 -9.15 12.36 16.29
CA LEU A 9 -9.44 11.81 14.95
C LEU A 9 -8.24 11.97 14.03
N ILE A 10 -7.57 13.12 14.10
CA ILE A 10 -6.34 13.39 13.35
C ILE A 10 -5.24 12.40 13.77
N GLY A 11 -5.05 12.18 15.07
CA GLY A 11 -4.10 11.18 15.57
C GLY A 11 -4.40 9.77 15.06
N LEU A 12 -5.66 9.35 15.11
CA LEU A 12 -6.08 8.03 14.63
C LEU A 12 -5.85 7.89 13.11
N LEU A 13 -6.19 8.92 12.33
CA LEU A 13 -5.94 8.98 10.89
C LEU A 13 -4.45 8.87 10.55
N VAL A 14 -3.58 9.56 11.29
CA VAL A 14 -2.12 9.49 11.09
C VAL A 14 -1.59 8.09 11.41
N ILE A 15 -2.10 7.45 12.46
CA ILE A 15 -1.71 6.07 12.81
C ILE A 15 -2.15 5.11 11.71
N VAL A 16 -3.41 5.17 11.27
CA VAL A 16 -3.95 4.34 10.18
C VAL A 16 -3.17 4.57 8.88
N PHE A 17 -2.84 5.82 8.56
CA PHE A 17 -2.05 6.18 7.41
C PHE A 17 -0.63 5.60 7.48
N SER A 18 0.02 5.71 8.64
CA SER A 18 1.36 5.15 8.88
C SER A 18 1.38 3.63 8.75
N ILE A 19 0.37 2.96 9.31
CA ILE A 19 0.20 1.50 9.19
C ILE A 19 -0.06 1.11 7.73
N GLY A 20 -0.88 1.85 7.01
CA GLY A 20 -1.14 1.65 5.58
C GLY A 20 0.12 1.75 4.73
N ILE A 21 0.93 2.79 4.96
CA ILE A 21 2.24 2.96 4.29
C ILE A 21 3.17 1.80 4.61
N ALA A 22 3.28 1.41 5.89
CA ALA A 22 4.12 0.30 6.32
C ALA A 22 3.72 -1.01 5.64
N LEU A 23 2.42 -1.32 5.59
CA LEU A 23 1.88 -2.49 4.90
C LEU A 23 2.18 -2.47 3.40
N CYS A 24 2.03 -1.32 2.75
CA CYS A 24 2.38 -1.13 1.34
C CYS A 24 3.89 -1.35 1.12
N PHE A 25 4.75 -0.85 2.00
CA PHE A 25 6.20 -1.01 1.91
C PHE A 25 6.63 -2.46 2.12
N VAL A 26 6.10 -3.13 3.15
CA VAL A 26 6.39 -4.55 3.41
C VAL A 26 5.88 -5.42 2.25
N GLY A 27 4.66 -5.17 1.77
CA GLY A 27 4.12 -5.86 0.60
C GLY A 27 5.00 -5.70 -0.64
N LEU A 28 5.55 -4.50 -0.86
CA LEU A 28 6.46 -4.23 -1.97
C LEU A 28 7.80 -4.95 -1.79
N MET A 29 8.41 -4.92 -0.60
CA MET A 29 9.65 -5.65 -0.29
C MET A 29 9.49 -7.16 -0.51
N VAL A 30 8.41 -7.77 0.01
CA VAL A 30 8.16 -9.21 -0.13
C VAL A 30 7.87 -9.57 -1.60
N SER A 31 7.16 -8.72 -2.35
CA SER A 31 6.94 -8.89 -3.80
C SER A 31 8.24 -8.80 -4.60
N LEU A 32 9.14 -7.91 -4.19
CA LEU A 32 10.44 -7.72 -4.82
C LEU A 32 11.39 -8.89 -4.53
N MET A 33 11.41 -9.41 -3.30
CA MET A 33 12.15 -10.63 -2.94
C MET A 33 11.64 -11.85 -3.71
N THR A 34 10.33 -12.00 -3.88
CA THR A 34 9.74 -13.09 -4.67
C THR A 34 10.02 -12.95 -6.17
N ALA A 35 10.07 -11.72 -6.72
CA ALA A 35 10.47 -11.48 -8.11
C ALA A 35 11.97 -11.78 -8.35
N LEU A 36 12.85 -11.37 -7.42
CA LEU A 36 14.28 -11.67 -7.46
C LEU A 36 14.56 -13.18 -7.33
N GLY A 37 13.90 -13.85 -6.39
CA GLY A 37 14.02 -15.30 -6.20
C GLY A 37 13.61 -16.11 -7.43
N ASN A 38 12.72 -15.58 -8.26
CA ASN A 38 12.24 -16.23 -9.48
C ASN A 38 12.96 -15.73 -10.76
N LYS A 39 14.15 -15.11 -10.63
CA LYS A 39 14.98 -14.54 -11.72
C LYS A 39 14.25 -13.54 -12.64
N ASN A 40 13.19 -12.91 -12.17
CA ASN A 40 12.41 -11.95 -12.95
C ASN A 40 12.83 -10.50 -12.68
N TRP A 41 14.03 -10.15 -13.17
CA TRP A 41 14.68 -8.85 -12.97
C TRP A 41 13.89 -7.67 -13.55
N PHE A 42 13.21 -7.84 -14.68
CA PHE A 42 12.37 -6.81 -15.30
C PHE A 42 11.21 -6.36 -14.40
N TRP A 43 10.58 -7.30 -13.71
CA TRP A 43 9.49 -6.98 -12.79
C TRP A 43 10.01 -6.39 -11.49
N ALA A 44 11.12 -6.89 -10.96
CA ALA A 44 11.76 -6.30 -9.77
C ALA A 44 12.17 -4.83 -10.02
N ALA A 45 12.75 -4.52 -11.18
CA ALA A 45 13.08 -3.15 -11.56
C ALA A 45 11.83 -2.27 -11.72
N GLY A 46 10.78 -2.80 -12.34
CA GLY A 46 9.49 -2.10 -12.47
C GLY A 46 8.82 -1.78 -11.14
N MET A 47 8.91 -2.69 -10.16
CA MET A 47 8.41 -2.48 -8.80
C MET A 47 9.15 -1.40 -8.04
N LEU A 48 10.46 -1.31 -8.24
CA LEU A 48 11.32 -0.30 -7.62
C LEU A 48 11.05 1.09 -8.20
N ALA A 49 10.78 1.17 -9.51
CA ALA A 49 10.49 2.42 -10.20
C ALA A 49 9.06 2.93 -9.93
N VAL A 50 8.08 2.03 -9.83
CA VAL A 50 6.66 2.40 -9.82
C VAL A 50 5.90 1.49 -8.85
N PHE A 51 5.48 2.05 -7.71
CA PHE A 51 4.70 1.38 -6.67
C PHE A 51 3.49 0.56 -7.20
N PRO A 52 2.68 1.06 -8.17
CA PRO A 52 1.57 0.26 -8.71
C PRO A 52 2.00 -0.96 -9.53
N VAL A 53 3.25 -1.03 -10.04
CA VAL A 53 3.73 -2.22 -10.76
C VAL A 53 3.87 -3.42 -9.83
N ALA A 54 4.14 -3.20 -8.53
CA ALA A 54 4.14 -4.26 -7.52
C ALA A 54 2.75 -4.84 -7.29
N ALA A 55 1.71 -4.00 -7.29
CA ALA A 55 0.32 -4.44 -7.21
C ALA A 55 -0.08 -5.27 -8.44
N VAL A 56 0.31 -4.81 -9.64
CA VAL A 56 0.02 -5.51 -10.91
C VAL A 56 0.73 -6.87 -10.97
N TYR A 57 1.98 -6.97 -10.51
CA TYR A 57 2.69 -8.26 -10.46
C TYR A 57 2.03 -9.24 -9.49
N CYS A 58 1.66 -8.78 -8.30
CA CYS A 58 0.97 -9.59 -7.30
C CYS A 58 -0.36 -10.13 -7.82
N LEU A 59 -1.13 -9.32 -8.56
CA LEU A 59 -2.37 -9.75 -9.21
C LEU A 59 -2.13 -10.75 -10.34
N ARG A 60 -1.11 -10.51 -11.19
CA ARG A 60 -0.82 -11.35 -12.36
C ARG A 60 -0.20 -12.70 -11.99
N ARG A 61 0.53 -12.76 -10.87
CA ARG A 61 1.16 -13.97 -10.33
C ARG A 61 0.61 -14.32 -8.96
N TRP A 62 -0.71 -14.27 -8.83
CA TRP A 62 -1.39 -14.50 -7.56
C TRP A 62 -1.13 -15.89 -6.97
N GLN A 63 -0.86 -16.90 -7.82
CA GLN A 63 -0.48 -18.25 -7.39
C GLN A 63 0.85 -18.32 -6.61
N ILE A 64 1.80 -17.42 -6.89
CA ILE A 64 3.14 -17.41 -6.26
C ILE A 64 3.25 -16.25 -5.24
N ALA A 65 2.47 -15.18 -5.45
CA ALA A 65 2.53 -13.93 -4.70
C ALA A 65 1.20 -13.60 -3.98
N ALA A 66 0.37 -14.60 -3.66
CA ALA A 66 -0.90 -14.42 -2.93
C ALA A 66 -0.74 -13.64 -1.62
N TRP A 67 0.32 -13.97 -0.88
CA TRP A 67 0.61 -13.42 0.44
C TRP A 67 1.02 -11.93 0.40
N PRO A 68 2.03 -11.51 -0.39
CA PRO A 68 2.35 -10.09 -0.54
C PRO A 68 1.23 -9.30 -1.18
N GLY A 69 0.48 -9.89 -2.12
CA GLY A 69 -0.69 -9.23 -2.73
C GLY A 69 -1.77 -8.86 -1.72
N LYS A 70 -2.07 -9.74 -0.76
CA LYS A 70 -3.04 -9.45 0.32
C LYS A 70 -2.58 -8.32 1.23
N MET A 71 -1.29 -8.24 1.57
CA MET A 71 -0.73 -7.16 2.39
C MET A 71 -0.71 -5.82 1.66
N LEU A 72 -0.40 -5.83 0.36
CA LEU A 72 -0.35 -4.63 -0.46
C LEU A 72 -1.77 -4.08 -0.71
N LEU A 73 -2.73 -4.96 -1.00
CA LEU A 73 -4.15 -4.60 -1.14
C LEU A 73 -4.77 -4.14 0.18
N SER A 74 -4.43 -4.76 1.32
CA SER A 74 -4.93 -4.29 2.62
C SER A 74 -4.33 -2.93 3.00
N GLY A 75 -3.04 -2.71 2.74
CA GLY A 75 -2.39 -1.40 2.92
C GLY A 75 -3.01 -0.31 2.04
N MET A 76 -3.27 -0.61 0.77
CA MET A 76 -3.98 0.31 -0.14
C MET A 76 -5.41 0.59 0.33
N GLY A 77 -6.12 -0.43 0.85
CA GLY A 77 -7.45 -0.26 1.43
C GLY A 77 -7.45 0.63 2.68
N LEU A 78 -6.45 0.50 3.55
CA LEU A 78 -6.28 1.35 4.72
C LEU A 78 -5.96 2.82 4.37
N LEU A 79 -5.38 3.06 3.19
CA LEU A 79 -5.06 4.42 2.73
C LEU A 79 -6.27 5.18 2.20
N ILE A 80 -7.35 4.51 1.79
CA ILE A 80 -8.58 5.14 1.26
C ILE A 80 -9.24 6.08 2.28
N PRO A 81 -9.55 5.67 3.53
CA PRO A 81 -10.19 6.55 4.50
C PRO A 81 -9.41 7.85 4.80
N PRO A 82 -8.09 7.83 5.05
CA PRO A 82 -7.33 9.06 5.24
C PRO A 82 -7.23 9.93 3.98
N LEU A 83 -7.13 9.35 2.79
CA LEU A 83 -7.15 10.11 1.53
C LEU A 83 -8.52 10.79 1.28
N ALA A 84 -9.62 10.06 1.50
CA ALA A 84 -10.96 10.60 1.36
C ALA A 84 -11.22 11.74 2.34
N TYR A 85 -10.70 11.62 3.56
CA TYR A 85 -10.77 12.66 4.58
C TYR A 85 -9.97 13.91 4.20
N PHE A 86 -8.77 13.72 3.66
CA PHE A 86 -7.92 14.83 3.19
C PHE A 86 -8.57 15.58 2.01
N LEU A 87 -9.17 14.84 1.06
CA LEU A 87 -9.92 15.41 -0.06
C LEU A 87 -11.19 16.16 0.39
N LEU A 88 -11.85 15.70 1.46
CA LEU A 88 -13.00 16.39 2.06
C LEU A 88 -12.60 17.67 2.81
N MET A 89 -11.40 17.74 3.36
CA MET A 89 -10.86 18.93 4.05
C MET A 89 -10.36 20.00 3.08
N ILE A 90 -9.92 19.62 1.88
CA ILE A 90 -9.36 20.55 0.89
C ILE A 90 -10.44 21.30 0.08
N LYS A 91 -11.70 20.88 0.21
CA LYS A 91 -12.86 21.40 -0.52
C LYS A 91 -13.74 22.23 0.39
#